data_AF-A0A7Z0RSR5-F1
#
_entry.id   AF-A0A7Z0RSR5-F1
#
_cell.length_a   1.000
_cell.length_b   1.000
_cell.length_c   1.000
_cell.angle_alpha   90.00
_cell.angle_beta   90.00
_cell.angle_gamma   90.00
#
_symmetry.space_group_name_H-M   'P 1'
#
loop_
_entity.id
_entity.type
_entity.pdbx_description
1 polymer ?
#
loop_
_entity_poly.entity_id
_entity_poly.type
_entity_poly.pdbx_seq_one_letter_code
_entity_poly.pdbx_strand_id
1 'polypeptide(L)'
;TMPCARTLEPVDVPLDVTTSEVFDLEGYDDYTDDDDQEDEHYHLVTDGMINIKDIAEELVIIEKPMRAFSENSDQMLTEGNGWEVIDEDQLIEVQKEQEDDSETKQVDPRLQKLQQLYDKEQ
;
A
#
# COMPACT_ATOMS: atom_id res chain seq x y z
N THR A 1 -1.80 -14.39 -3.12
CA THR A 1 -2.35 -13.06 -3.48
C THR A 1 -2.33 -12.15 -2.27
N MET A 2 -2.17 -10.86 -2.49
CA MET A 2 -2.23 -9.82 -1.45
C MET A 2 -3.14 -8.67 -1.91
N PRO A 3 -3.85 -7.98 -1.00
CA PRO A 3 -4.64 -6.82 -1.39
C PRO A 3 -3.72 -5.70 -1.88
N CYS A 4 -4.11 -5.06 -2.97
CA CYS A 4 -3.44 -3.85 -3.44
C CYS A 4 -3.50 -2.76 -2.36
N ALA A 5 -2.39 -2.11 -2.09
CA ALA A 5 -2.30 -1.06 -1.07
C ALA A 5 -3.15 0.19 -1.39
N ARG A 6 -3.57 0.36 -2.65
CA ARG A 6 -4.42 1.47 -3.09
C ARG A 6 -5.86 1.01 -3.31
N THR A 7 -6.10 0.05 -4.20
CA THR A 7 -7.45 -0.32 -4.63
C THR A 7 -8.10 -1.43 -3.79
N LEU A 8 -7.34 -2.10 -2.91
CA LEU A 8 -7.73 -3.31 -2.17
C LEU A 8 -8.09 -4.52 -3.05
N GLU A 9 -7.93 -4.41 -4.37
CA GLU A 9 -8.12 -5.54 -5.28
C GLU A 9 -7.05 -6.60 -5.04
N PRO A 10 -7.36 -7.90 -5.19
CA PRO A 10 -6.39 -8.95 -5.04
C PRO A 10 -5.33 -8.88 -6.16
N VAL A 11 -4.06 -8.82 -5.76
CA VAL A 11 -2.89 -8.82 -6.64
C VAL A 11 -2.13 -10.13 -6.47
N ASP A 12 -1.74 -10.73 -7.59
CA ASP A 12 -0.83 -11.87 -7.61
C ASP A 12 0.58 -11.43 -7.24
N VAL A 13 1.13 -12.10 -6.23
CA VAL A 13 2.49 -11.88 -5.73
C VAL A 13 3.16 -13.26 -5.79
N PRO A 14 3.88 -13.57 -6.88
CA PRO A 14 4.59 -14.84 -6.99
C PRO A 14 5.72 -14.88 -5.97
N LEU A 15 5.88 -16.03 -5.31
CA LEU A 15 6.99 -16.30 -4.41
C LEU A 15 8.01 -17.14 -5.17
N ASP A 16 9.19 -16.57 -5.42
CA ASP A 16 10.32 -17.25 -6.06
C ASP A 16 11.59 -16.94 -5.29
N VAL A 17 11.99 -17.85 -4.40
CA VAL A 17 13.10 -17.67 -3.46
C VAL A 17 14.06 -18.83 -3.59
N THR A 18 15.35 -18.51 -3.59
CA THR A 18 16.43 -19.49 -3.48
C THR A 18 17.29 -19.10 -2.28
N THR A 19 17.43 -20.01 -1.31
CA THR A 19 18.27 -19.81 -0.13
C THR A 19 19.26 -20.97 0.04
N SER A 20 20.29 -20.76 0.86
CA SER A 20 21.26 -21.77 1.30
C SER A 20 21.34 -21.74 2.82
N GLU A 21 21.02 -22.86 3.46
CA GLU A 21 20.96 -22.98 4.93
C GLU A 21 21.99 -24.00 5.42
N VAL A 22 22.55 -23.78 6.61
CA VAL A 22 23.55 -24.67 7.23
C VAL A 22 22.92 -25.39 8.42
N PHE A 23 23.14 -26.71 8.50
CA PHE A 23 22.61 -27.55 9.57
C PHE A 23 23.72 -28.22 10.36
N ASP A 24 23.74 -28.03 11.67
CA ASP A 24 24.63 -28.76 12.57
C ASP A 24 23.97 -30.05 13.06
N LEU A 25 24.60 -31.17 12.72
CA LEU A 25 24.14 -32.52 13.02
C LEU A 25 24.66 -33.06 14.37
N GLU A 26 25.76 -32.51 14.87
CA GLU A 26 26.47 -33.07 16.03
C GLU A 26 26.12 -32.32 17.33
N GLY A 27 25.46 -31.16 17.23
CA GLY A 27 25.04 -30.34 18.38
C GLY A 27 26.21 -30.06 19.32
N TYR A 28 27.41 -29.95 18.75
CA TYR A 28 28.65 -30.00 19.49
C TYR A 28 29.07 -28.58 19.84
N ASP A 29 28.90 -28.27 21.13
CA ASP A 29 29.19 -27.03 21.88
C ASP A 29 30.67 -26.55 21.82
N ASP A 30 31.45 -27.00 20.82
CA ASP A 30 32.88 -26.66 20.64
C ASP A 30 33.10 -25.61 19.53
N TYR A 31 32.06 -25.32 18.73
CA TYR A 31 32.06 -24.26 17.71
C TYR A 31 31.19 -23.05 18.06
N THR A 32 30.62 -23.01 19.27
CA THR A 32 29.89 -21.83 19.74
C THR A 32 30.87 -20.78 20.24
N ASP A 33 31.64 -20.16 19.33
CA ASP A 33 31.90 -18.73 19.51
C ASP A 33 30.51 -18.07 19.41
N ASP A 34 30.16 -17.20 20.37
CA ASP A 34 28.84 -16.55 20.46
C ASP A 34 28.39 -15.92 19.11
N ASP A 35 29.36 -15.59 18.25
CA ASP A 35 29.15 -14.97 16.94
C ASP A 35 28.46 -15.90 15.90
N ASP A 36 28.66 -17.22 15.93
CA ASP A 36 28.08 -18.15 14.93
C ASP A 36 26.64 -18.55 15.25
N GLN A 37 26.20 -18.39 16.51
CA GLN A 37 24.79 -18.56 16.90
C GLN A 37 23.91 -17.37 16.51
N GLU A 38 24.51 -16.25 16.11
CA GLU A 38 23.79 -15.06 15.63
C GLU A 38 23.51 -15.11 14.11
N ASP A 39 24.02 -16.11 13.38
CA ASP A 39 23.72 -16.26 11.95
C ASP A 39 22.33 -16.88 11.74
N GLU A 40 21.43 -16.09 11.14
CA GLU A 40 20.04 -16.45 10.84
C GLU A 40 19.92 -17.68 9.92
N HIS A 41 20.99 -18.05 9.23
CA HIS A 41 21.04 -19.21 8.33
C HIS A 41 21.58 -20.50 8.98
N TYR A 42 21.89 -20.47 10.28
CA TYR A 42 22.44 -21.60 11.02
C TYR A 42 21.37 -22.29 11.89
N HIS A 43 21.19 -23.59 11.68
CA HIS A 43 20.12 -24.36 12.31
C HIS A 43 20.67 -25.60 13.02
N LEU A 44 20.28 -25.77 14.30
CA LEU A 44 20.58 -27.00 15.04
C LEU A 44 19.63 -28.13 14.64
N VAL A 45 20.18 -29.29 14.31
CA VAL A 45 19.36 -30.47 14.02
C VAL A 45 18.79 -31.05 15.30
N THR A 46 17.46 -31.09 15.38
CA THR A 46 16.75 -31.62 16.54
C THR A 46 16.35 -33.07 16.28
N ASP A 47 16.61 -33.97 17.24
CA ASP A 47 16.23 -35.39 17.17
C ASP A 47 16.77 -36.14 15.92
N GLY A 48 17.93 -35.70 15.41
CA GLY A 48 18.54 -36.26 14.21
C GLY A 48 17.74 -36.01 12.91
N MET A 49 16.78 -35.08 12.92
CA MET A 49 15.91 -34.75 11.79
C MET A 49 16.01 -33.26 11.43
N ILE A 50 16.21 -32.98 10.14
CA ILE A 50 16.16 -31.61 9.62
C ILE A 50 14.70 -31.22 9.38
N ASN A 51 14.21 -30.19 10.07
CA ASN A 51 12.85 -29.68 9.87
C ASN A 51 12.85 -28.51 8.85
N ILE A 52 12.61 -28.86 7.58
CA ILE A 52 12.54 -27.87 6.48
C ILE A 52 11.28 -26.99 6.58
N LYS A 53 10.24 -27.45 7.30
CA LYS A 53 8.97 -26.73 7.37
C LYS A 53 9.14 -25.36 8.03
N ASP A 54 9.87 -25.31 9.15
CA ASP A 54 10.02 -24.09 9.93
C ASP A 54 10.77 -23.02 9.12
N ILE A 55 11.82 -23.44 8.40
CA ILE A 55 12.59 -22.59 7.48
C ILE A 55 11.73 -22.12 6.31
N ALA A 56 10.92 -23.01 5.72
CA ALA A 56 10.03 -22.61 4.63
C ALA A 56 8.97 -21.59 5.09
N GLU A 57 8.45 -21.71 6.31
CA GLU A 57 7.53 -20.73 6.89
C GLU A 57 8.22 -19.38 7.12
N GLU A 58 9.45 -19.38 7.61
CA GLU A 58 10.27 -18.18 7.79
C GLU A 58 10.54 -17.46 6.46
N LEU A 59 11.01 -18.18 5.43
CA LEU A 59 11.27 -17.61 4.10
C LEU A 59 10.02 -16.95 3.50
N VAL A 60 8.85 -17.56 3.69
CA VAL A 60 7.58 -16.99 3.23
C VAL A 60 7.26 -15.68 3.95
N ILE A 61 7.56 -15.58 5.25
CA ILE A 61 7.32 -14.38 6.04
C ILE A 61 8.28 -13.26 5.62
N ILE A 62 9.56 -13.59 5.43
CA ILE A 62 10.62 -12.63 5.06
C ILE A 62 10.39 -12.10 3.64
N GLU A 63 10.14 -12.97 2.67
CA GLU A 63 10.02 -12.56 1.27
C GLU A 63 8.69 -11.85 0.97
N LYS A 64 7.71 -11.96 1.87
CA LYS A 64 6.42 -11.31 1.66
C LYS A 64 6.62 -9.79 1.52
N PRO A 65 6.25 -9.20 0.37
CA PRO A 65 6.48 -7.78 0.15
C PRO A 65 5.64 -6.93 1.11
N MET A 66 6.20 -5.82 1.57
CA MET A 66 5.50 -4.90 2.48
C MET A 66 4.22 -4.30 1.85
N ARG A 67 4.21 -4.09 0.52
CA ARG A 67 3.09 -3.52 -0.23
C ARG A 67 2.99 -4.18 -1.61
N ALA A 68 1.76 -4.48 -2.03
CA ALA A 68 1.45 -4.94 -3.39
C ALA A 68 0.67 -3.86 -4.14
N PHE A 69 0.94 -3.71 -5.43
CA PHE A 69 0.27 -2.74 -6.30
C PHE A 69 -0.30 -3.46 -7.52
N SER A 70 -1.56 -3.18 -7.86
CA SER A 70 -2.09 -3.59 -9.15
C SER A 70 -1.57 -2.63 -10.22
N GLU A 71 -1.43 -3.11 -11.46
CA GLU A 71 -0.92 -2.32 -12.59
C GLU A 71 -1.72 -1.03 -12.81
N ASN A 72 -3.02 -1.05 -12.52
CA ASN A 72 -3.93 0.09 -12.71
C ASN A 72 -4.18 0.89 -11.41
N SER A 73 -3.36 0.69 -10.37
CA SER A 73 -3.61 1.30 -9.06
C SER A 73 -3.30 2.81 -8.99
N ASP A 74 -2.56 3.35 -9.95
CA ASP A 74 -2.20 4.78 -9.98
C ASP A 74 -3.40 5.70 -10.24
N GLN A 75 -4.40 5.22 -10.98
CA GLN A 75 -5.60 6.00 -11.33
C GLN A 75 -6.40 6.45 -10.09
N MET A 76 -6.34 5.69 -9.00
CA MET A 76 -7.00 6.04 -7.74
C MET A 76 -6.36 7.25 -7.04
N LEU A 77 -5.14 7.64 -7.42
CA LEU A 77 -4.49 8.85 -6.88
C LEU A 77 -4.96 10.13 -7.58
N THR A 78 -5.44 10.02 -8.81
CA THR A 78 -5.77 11.17 -9.67
C THR A 78 -7.27 11.44 -9.73
N GLU A 79 -8.11 10.44 -9.53
CA GLU A 79 -9.56 10.59 -9.66
C GLU A 79 -10.36 9.63 -8.76
N GLY A 80 -11.61 9.99 -8.49
CA GLY A 80 -12.55 9.18 -7.75
C GLY A 80 -14.00 9.61 -7.95
N ASN A 81 -14.91 9.06 -7.14
CA ASN A 81 -16.33 9.36 -7.25
C ASN A 81 -16.63 10.82 -6.84
N GLY A 82 -16.80 11.69 -7.85
CA GLY A 82 -17.15 13.10 -7.66
C GLY A 82 -15.98 14.01 -7.35
N TRP A 83 -14.74 13.55 -7.55
CA TRP A 83 -13.54 14.38 -7.43
C TRP A 83 -12.46 13.93 -8.42
N GLU A 84 -11.65 14.88 -8.84
CA GLU A 84 -10.50 14.68 -9.71
C GLU A 84 -9.41 15.66 -9.23
N VAL A 85 -8.16 15.23 -9.26
CA VAL A 85 -7.01 16.08 -8.96
C VAL A 85 -6.68 16.84 -10.23
N ILE A 86 -6.83 18.15 -10.17
CA ILE A 86 -6.52 19.07 -11.26
C ILE A 86 -5.24 19.85 -10.97
N ASP A 87 -4.48 20.13 -12.02
CA ASP A 87 -3.28 20.95 -11.93
C ASP A 87 -3.61 22.46 -11.84
N GLU A 88 -2.63 23.28 -11.44
CA GLU A 88 -2.82 24.73 -11.28
C GLU A 88 -3.32 25.40 -12.57
N ASP A 89 -2.82 24.96 -13.74
CA ASP A 89 -3.25 25.49 -15.04
C ASP A 89 -4.72 25.16 -15.34
N GLN A 90 -5.16 23.93 -15.04
CA GLN A 90 -6.54 23.50 -15.20
C GLN A 90 -7.48 24.24 -14.24
N LEU A 91 -6.99 24.54 -13.03
CA LEU A 91 -7.75 25.31 -12.04
C LEU A 91 -8.00 26.76 -12.51
N ILE A 92 -7.04 27.36 -13.22
CA ILE A 92 -7.21 28.69 -13.86
C ILE A 92 -8.26 28.63 -14.97
N GLU A 93 -8.31 27.55 -15.76
CA GLU A 93 -9.30 27.36 -16.82
C GLU A 93 -10.71 27.17 -16.24
N VAL A 94 -10.86 26.32 -15.23
CA VAL A 94 -12.14 26.10 -14.53
C VAL A 94 -12.65 27.40 -13.87
N GLN A 95 -11.76 28.23 -13.32
CA GLN A 95 -12.14 29.52 -12.76
C GLN A 95 -12.66 30.50 -13.83
N LYS A 96 -12.03 30.55 -15.00
CA LYS A 96 -12.48 31.37 -16.13
C LYS A 96 -13.85 30.91 -16.63
N GLU A 97 -14.05 29.60 -16.80
CA GLU A 97 -15.34 29.04 -17.21
C GLU A 97 -16.45 29.30 -16.16
N GLN A 98 -16.11 29.30 -14.87
CA GLN A 98 -17.08 29.62 -13.81
C GLN A 98 -17.44 31.10 -13.70
N GLU A 99 -16.53 32.01 -14.09
CA GLU A 99 -16.83 33.44 -14.20
C GLU A 99 -17.77 33.71 -15.38
N ASP A 100 -17.60 33.01 -16.50
CA ASP A 100 -18.47 33.12 -17.69
C ASP A 100 -19.89 32.53 -17.43
N ASP A 101 -20.02 31.47 -16.63
CA ASP A 101 -21.32 30.86 -16.25
C ASP A 101 -22.03 31.55 -15.06
N SER A 102 -21.44 32.59 -14.49
CA SER A 102 -22.00 33.31 -13.33
C SER A 102 -23.33 34.03 -13.62
N GLU A 103 -23.69 34.22 -14.89
CA GLU A 103 -24.97 34.80 -15.29
C GLU A 103 -26.16 33.81 -15.25
N THR A 104 -25.94 32.49 -15.13
CA THR A 104 -27.02 31.49 -15.23
C THR A 104 -27.04 30.38 -14.17
N LYS A 105 -26.28 30.49 -13.08
CA LYS A 105 -26.40 29.53 -11.96
C LYS A 105 -27.76 29.67 -11.27
N GLN A 106 -28.69 28.77 -11.64
CA GLN A 106 -29.94 28.55 -10.91
C GLN A 106 -29.59 28.13 -9.48
N VAL A 107 -29.71 29.07 -8.55
CA VAL A 107 -29.40 28.87 -7.12
C VAL A 107 -30.15 27.64 -6.61
N ASP A 108 -29.44 26.73 -5.96
CA ASP A 108 -30.04 25.54 -5.35
C ASP A 108 -31.23 25.97 -4.48
N PRO A 109 -32.44 25.42 -4.69
CA PRO A 109 -33.64 25.82 -3.96
C PRO A 109 -33.51 25.71 -2.44
N ARG A 110 -32.57 24.91 -1.90
CA ARG A 110 -32.28 24.84 -0.47
C ARG A 110 -31.43 26.02 0.03
N LEU A 111 -30.62 26.61 -0.83
CA LEU A 111 -29.71 27.74 -0.54
C LEU A 111 -30.33 29.10 -0.87
N GLN A 112 -31.50 29.13 -1.50
CA GLN A 112 -32.25 30.34 -1.87
C GLN A 112 -32.52 31.28 -0.68
N LYS A 113 -32.60 30.74 0.54
CA LYS A 113 -32.85 31.51 1.77
C LYS A 113 -31.65 32.34 2.23
N LEU A 114 -30.44 32.07 1.71
CA LEU A 114 -29.23 32.83 2.01
C LEU A 114 -29.17 34.14 1.24
N GLN A 115 -29.78 34.25 0.05
CA GLN A 115 -29.90 35.54 -0.66
C GLN A 115 -30.63 36.58 0.19
N GLN A 116 -31.68 36.14 0.90
CA GLN A 116 -32.47 37.02 1.79
C GLN A 116 -31.69 37.59 2.98
N LEU A 117 -30.51 37.03 3.31
CA LEU A 117 -29.62 37.58 4.33
C LEU A 117 -28.82 38.76 3.79
N TYR A 118 -28.38 38.72 2.53
CA TYR A 118 -27.67 39.82 1.89
C TYR A 118 -28.56 41.01 1.58
N ASP A 119 -29.83 40.78 1.22
CA ASP A 119 -30.81 41.85 0.97
C ASP A 119 -31.23 42.61 2.23
N LYS A 120 -30.94 42.07 3.42
CA LYS A 120 -31.29 42.67 4.71
C LYS A 120 -30.21 43.58 5.31
N GLU A 121 -29.03 43.63 4.70
CA GLU A 121 -27.92 44.46 5.16
C GLU A 121 -27.74 45.76 4.34
N GLN A 122 -28.75 46.16 3.56
CA GLN A 122 -28.86 47.51 3.00
C GLN A 122 -29.94 48.35 3.69
#